data_AF-A0A1S3S3R2-F1
#
_entry.id   AF-A0A1S3S3R2-F1
#
_cell.length_a   1.000
_cell.length_b   1.000
_cell.length_c   1.000
_cell.angle_alpha   90.00
_cell.angle_beta   90.00
_cell.angle_gamma   90.00
#
_symmetry.space_group_name_H-M   'P 1'
#
loop_
_entity.id
_entity.type
_entity.pdbx_description
1 polymer ?
#
loop_
_entity_poly.entity_id
_entity_poly.type
_entity_poly.pdbx_seq_one_letter_code
_entity_poly.pdbx_strand_id
1 'polypeptide(L)'
;YLMNVTFEGRNLSFSEDGYQMHPKLVIILLDKMRQWDKVGKWENGSLSMKYHVWPRFEIYSGAESREDDHLSIVTLEEAPFVIVEDVDPLSGTCMRNTVPCRRQLQTMLAGNKTIDSGIYIKRCCKGFCIDILKKIAKHVKFTYDLYLVTNGKHGKKINGTWNGMVGEVGLRSCS
;
A
#
# COMPACT_ATOMS: atom_id res chain seq x y z
N TYR A 1 -20.73 2.95 -37.39
CA TYR A 1 -20.26 2.44 -36.09
C TYR A 1 -19.99 3.63 -35.16
N LEU A 2 -20.61 3.64 -33.97
CA LEU A 2 -20.47 4.70 -32.97
C LEU A 2 -19.16 4.50 -32.19
N MET A 3 -18.04 4.89 -32.78
CA MET A 3 -16.72 4.70 -32.14
C MET A 3 -16.39 5.84 -31.18
N ASN A 4 -16.73 7.08 -31.52
CA ASN A 4 -16.44 8.26 -30.71
C ASN A 4 -17.75 8.87 -30.20
N VAL A 5 -18.03 8.68 -28.91
CA VAL A 5 -19.26 9.15 -28.26
C VAL A 5 -18.90 9.89 -27.00
N THR A 6 -19.25 11.18 -26.95
CA THR A 6 -19.15 12.01 -25.75
C THR A 6 -20.54 12.46 -25.34
N PHE A 7 -20.91 12.19 -24.09
CA PHE A 7 -22.21 12.54 -23.54
C PHE A 7 -22.03 13.10 -22.13
N GLU A 8 -22.66 14.25 -21.83
CA GLU A 8 -22.56 14.92 -20.52
C GLU A 8 -21.10 15.11 -20.03
N GLY A 9 -20.19 15.43 -20.95
CA GLY A 9 -18.76 15.61 -20.65
C GLY A 9 -18.01 14.32 -20.32
N ARG A 10 -18.62 13.14 -20.50
CA ARG A 10 -17.99 11.83 -20.31
C ARG A 10 -17.64 11.20 -21.65
N ASN A 11 -16.45 10.61 -21.71
CA ASN A 11 -16.03 9.82 -22.85
C ASN A 11 -16.64 8.40 -22.75
N LEU A 12 -17.57 8.08 -23.65
CA LEU A 12 -18.24 6.77 -23.76
C LEU A 12 -17.86 6.05 -25.05
N SER A 13 -16.67 6.34 -25.59
CA SER A 13 -16.19 5.78 -26.85
C SER A 13 -15.96 4.27 -26.78
N PHE A 14 -16.06 3.62 -27.94
CA PHE A 14 -15.93 2.18 -28.12
C PHE A 14 -14.73 1.85 -29.03
N SER A 15 -14.11 0.70 -28.76
CA SER A 15 -13.06 0.07 -29.57
C SER A 15 -13.63 -0.53 -30.85
N GLU A 16 -12.76 -0.92 -31.78
CA GLU A 16 -13.16 -1.61 -33.02
C GLU A 16 -13.90 -2.93 -32.73
N ASP A 17 -13.53 -3.61 -31.64
CA ASP A 17 -14.18 -4.83 -31.17
C ASP A 17 -15.53 -4.59 -30.46
N GLY A 18 -15.97 -3.34 -30.31
CA GLY A 18 -17.24 -2.97 -29.70
C GLY A 18 -17.23 -2.84 -28.17
N TYR A 19 -16.09 -2.98 -27.50
CA TYR A 19 -15.96 -2.73 -26.05
C TYR A 19 -15.74 -1.24 -25.76
N GLN A 20 -16.21 -0.76 -24.62
CA GLN A 20 -15.92 0.61 -24.18
C GLN A 20 -14.41 0.81 -23.99
N MET A 21 -13.85 1.91 -24.52
CA MET A 21 -12.41 2.18 -24.46
C MET A 21 -11.91 2.56 -23.06
N HIS A 22 -12.70 3.30 -22.29
CA HIS A 22 -12.31 3.81 -20.97
C HIS A 22 -13.38 3.52 -19.89
N PRO A 23 -13.70 2.24 -19.62
CA PRO A 23 -14.72 1.89 -18.65
C PRO A 23 -14.25 2.24 -17.24
N LYS A 24 -15.18 2.71 -16.41
CA LYS A 24 -14.98 2.85 -14.96
C LYS A 24 -15.35 1.53 -14.32
N LEU A 25 -14.38 0.85 -13.71
CA LEU A 25 -14.61 -0.46 -13.09
C LEU A 25 -14.52 -0.34 -11.57
N VAL A 26 -15.22 -1.24 -10.89
CA VAL A 26 -15.19 -1.39 -9.43
C VAL A 26 -14.70 -2.79 -9.13
N ILE A 27 -13.75 -2.90 -8.20
CA ILE A 27 -13.23 -4.18 -7.73
C ILE A 27 -14.04 -4.55 -6.50
N ILE A 28 -14.60 -5.76 -6.53
CA ILE A 28 -15.42 -6.31 -5.46
C ILE A 28 -14.76 -7.57 -4.91
N LEU A 29 -14.88 -7.76 -3.59
CA LEU A 29 -14.41 -8.94 -2.89
C LEU A 29 -15.59 -9.56 -2.15
N LEU A 30 -15.72 -10.88 -2.24
CA LEU A 30 -16.76 -11.61 -1.52
C LEU A 30 -16.24 -11.94 -0.11
N ASP A 31 -16.92 -11.43 0.91
CA ASP A 31 -16.53 -11.66 2.30
C ASP A 31 -16.97 -13.05 2.81
N LYS A 32 -16.57 -13.38 4.05
CA LYS A 32 -16.93 -14.63 4.73
C LYS A 32 -18.43 -14.81 4.95
N MET A 33 -19.16 -13.69 5.05
CA MET A 33 -20.62 -13.65 5.19
C MET A 33 -21.33 -13.67 3.82
N ARG A 34 -20.58 -13.92 2.73
CA ARG A 34 -21.05 -13.93 1.34
C ARG A 34 -21.66 -12.60 0.89
N GLN A 35 -21.20 -11.49 1.46
CA GLN A 35 -21.53 -10.14 1.01
C GLN A 35 -20.44 -9.61 0.08
N TRP A 36 -20.86 -8.83 -0.92
CA TRP A 36 -19.95 -8.16 -1.84
C TRP A 36 -19.47 -6.83 -1.24
N ASP A 37 -18.20 -6.72 -0.87
CA ASP A 37 -17.57 -5.46 -0.48
C ASP A 37 -16.88 -4.80 -1.69
N LYS A 38 -17.01 -3.48 -1.82
CA LYS A 38 -16.31 -2.70 -2.85
C LYS A 38 -14.93 -2.33 -2.32
N VAL A 39 -13.90 -2.99 -2.83
CA VAL A 39 -12.52 -2.87 -2.34
C VAL A 39 -11.62 -2.05 -3.26
N GLY A 40 -12.08 -1.64 -4.44
CA GLY A 40 -11.30 -0.78 -5.32
C GLY A 40 -12.07 -0.19 -6.49
N LYS A 41 -11.40 0.69 -7.23
CA LYS A 41 -11.89 1.41 -8.39
C LYS A 41 -10.77 1.52 -9.43
N TRP A 42 -11.09 1.21 -10.68
CA TRP A 42 -10.22 1.45 -11.83
C TRP A 42 -10.85 2.54 -12.70
N GLU A 43 -10.13 3.64 -12.88
CA GLU A 43 -10.59 4.77 -13.69
C GLU A 43 -9.38 5.48 -14.31
N ASN A 44 -9.49 5.83 -15.59
CA ASN A 44 -8.48 6.61 -16.31
C ASN A 44 -7.05 6.03 -16.21
N GLY A 45 -6.91 4.70 -16.33
CA GLY A 45 -5.63 4.00 -16.23
C GLY A 45 -5.06 3.87 -14.81
N SER A 46 -5.81 4.31 -13.78
CA SER A 46 -5.36 4.28 -12.39
C SER A 46 -6.19 3.35 -11.52
N LEU A 47 -5.50 2.52 -10.74
CA LEU A 47 -6.07 1.63 -9.74
C LEU A 47 -6.04 2.28 -8.36
N SER A 48 -7.21 2.51 -7.78
CA SER A 48 -7.37 2.89 -6.38
C SER A 48 -7.97 1.72 -5.59
N MET A 49 -7.36 1.38 -4.46
CA MET A 49 -7.79 0.26 -3.63
C MET A 49 -7.99 0.74 -2.20
N LYS A 50 -9.06 0.26 -1.56
CA LYS A 50 -9.42 0.49 -0.15
C LYS A 50 -8.31 0.03 0.79
N TYR A 51 -7.62 -1.05 0.40
CA TYR A 51 -6.47 -1.62 1.11
C TYR A 51 -5.23 -1.60 0.22
N HIS A 52 -4.04 -1.58 0.81
CA HIS A 52 -2.80 -1.70 0.04
C HIS A 52 -2.77 -3.04 -0.71
N VAL A 53 -2.49 -3.00 -2.02
CA VAL A 53 -2.34 -4.21 -2.82
C VAL A 53 -0.98 -4.81 -2.52
N TRP A 54 -0.95 -5.75 -1.59
CA TRP A 54 0.19 -6.63 -1.43
C TRP A 54 0.25 -7.55 -2.65
N PRO A 55 1.43 -7.83 -3.22
CA PRO A 55 1.61 -8.99 -4.08
C PRO A 55 1.39 -10.22 -3.20
N ARG A 56 0.12 -10.56 -2.95
CA ARG A 56 -0.27 -11.75 -2.22
C ARG A 56 0.11 -12.90 -3.15
N PHE A 57 1.21 -13.58 -2.82
CA PHE A 57 1.77 -14.63 -3.66
C PHE A 57 0.82 -15.81 -3.89
N GLU A 58 -0.32 -15.87 -3.19
CA GLU A 58 -1.40 -16.80 -3.45
C GLU A 58 -2.75 -16.09 -3.20
N ILE A 59 -3.49 -15.75 -4.26
CA ILE A 59 -4.88 -15.22 -4.17
C ILE A 59 -5.87 -16.38 -3.88
N TYR A 60 -5.40 -17.63 -3.98
CA TYR A 60 -6.22 -18.84 -3.84
C TYR A 60 -5.48 -19.93 -3.06
N SER A 61 -5.15 -19.67 -1.78
CA SER A 61 -5.05 -20.78 -0.84
C SER A 61 -6.25 -20.71 0.09
N GLY A 62 -7.02 -21.80 0.13
CA GLY A 62 -8.12 -22.03 1.07
C GLY A 62 -7.61 -22.06 2.51
N ALA A 63 -7.22 -20.90 3.02
CA ALA A 63 -6.82 -20.70 4.41
C ALA A 63 -8.08 -20.40 5.22
N GLU A 64 -8.81 -21.44 5.56
CA GLU A 64 -9.93 -21.41 6.50
C GLU A 64 -9.52 -21.00 7.93
N SER A 65 -8.33 -20.43 8.17
CA SER A 65 -7.85 -20.17 9.54
C SER A 65 -6.79 -19.09 9.77
N ARG A 66 -6.38 -18.28 8.77
CA ARG A 66 -5.24 -17.35 8.96
C ARG A 66 -5.52 -15.90 8.56
N GLU A 67 -6.60 -15.33 9.12
CA GLU A 67 -6.82 -13.87 9.03
C GLU A 67 -5.81 -13.05 9.86
N ASP A 68 -5.09 -13.68 10.80
CA ASP A 68 -4.13 -13.02 11.70
C ASP A 68 -2.70 -12.86 11.15
N ASP A 69 -2.41 -13.36 9.94
CA ASP A 69 -1.05 -13.32 9.38
C ASP A 69 -0.80 -12.06 8.52
N HIS A 70 -1.35 -10.89 8.92
CA HIS A 70 -1.01 -9.59 8.32
C HIS A 70 -0.23 -8.70 9.30
N LEU A 71 1.06 -8.48 9.01
CA LEU A 71 1.97 -7.76 9.91
C LEU A 71 2.30 -6.36 9.42
N SER A 72 2.15 -5.34 10.29
CA SER A 72 2.70 -4.01 10.04
C SER A 72 4.16 -3.92 10.46
N ILE A 73 5.05 -3.78 9.47
CA ILE A 73 6.49 -3.77 9.64
C ILE A 73 7.01 -2.35 9.43
N VAL A 74 7.71 -1.83 10.44
CA VAL A 74 8.44 -0.56 10.37
C VAL A 74 9.89 -0.80 9.97
N THR A 75 10.45 0.09 9.16
CA THR A 75 11.88 0.11 8.85
C THR A 75 12.44 1.53 8.79
N LEU A 76 13.77 1.64 8.75
CA LEU A 76 14.52 2.87 8.53
C LEU A 76 15.24 2.80 7.18
N GLU A 77 15.46 3.96 6.56
CA GLU A 77 16.31 4.12 5.39
C GLU A 77 17.79 4.10 5.81
N GLU A 78 18.51 3.05 5.42
CA GLU A 78 19.91 2.82 5.78
C GLU A 78 20.59 1.96 4.70
N ALA A 79 21.36 2.58 3.83
CA ALA A 79 22.12 1.84 2.82
C ALA A 79 23.29 1.07 3.47
N PRO A 80 23.55 -0.19 3.08
CA PRO A 80 22.96 -0.96 1.96
C PRO A 80 21.77 -1.85 2.36
N PHE A 81 21.31 -1.77 3.61
CA PHE A 81 20.30 -2.66 4.17
C PHE A 81 18.89 -2.37 3.67
N VAL A 82 18.51 -1.09 3.65
CA VAL A 82 17.22 -0.59 3.18
C VAL A 82 17.43 0.73 2.44
N ILE A 83 17.20 0.72 1.14
CA ILE A 83 17.31 1.84 0.22
C ILE A 83 15.89 2.23 -0.19
N VAL A 84 15.58 3.52 -0.15
CA VAL A 84 14.27 4.06 -0.52
C VAL A 84 14.39 4.80 -1.85
N GLU A 85 13.53 4.43 -2.79
CA GLU A 85 13.42 5.05 -4.11
C GLU A 85 12.01 5.60 -4.32
N ASP A 86 11.89 6.56 -5.22
CA ASP A 86 10.59 7.02 -5.70
C ASP A 86 9.92 5.96 -6.58
N VAL A 87 8.59 6.02 -6.64
CA VAL A 87 7.82 5.18 -7.58
C VAL A 87 8.19 5.53 -9.01
N ASP A 88 8.15 4.54 -9.89
CA ASP A 88 8.44 4.78 -11.31
C ASP A 88 7.39 5.74 -11.90
N PRO A 89 7.77 6.89 -12.49
CA PRO A 89 6.82 7.91 -12.95
C PRO A 89 5.89 7.45 -14.07
N LEU A 90 6.32 6.47 -14.88
CA LEU A 90 5.56 5.95 -16.02
C LEU A 90 4.48 4.96 -15.57
N SER A 91 4.85 4.01 -14.70
CA SER A 91 3.94 2.96 -14.22
C SER A 91 3.16 3.36 -12.97
N GLY A 92 3.64 4.33 -12.18
CA GLY A 92 3.07 4.69 -10.88
C GLY A 92 3.20 3.57 -9.84
N THR A 93 4.06 2.58 -10.08
CA THR A 93 4.23 1.39 -9.23
C THR A 93 5.70 1.11 -8.95
N CYS A 94 5.96 0.14 -8.06
CA CYS A 94 7.32 -0.29 -7.74
C CYS A 94 7.82 -1.34 -8.73
N MET A 95 9.08 -1.20 -9.15
CA MET A 95 9.77 -2.16 -10.00
C MET A 95 9.91 -3.54 -9.32
N ARG A 96 10.12 -4.60 -10.12
CA ARG A 96 10.08 -6.01 -9.64
C ARG A 96 11.04 -6.33 -8.49
N ASN A 97 12.20 -5.66 -8.43
CA ASN A 97 13.20 -5.87 -7.39
C ASN A 97 12.91 -5.10 -6.09
N THR A 98 11.96 -4.16 -6.10
CA THR A 98 11.62 -3.36 -4.92
C THR A 98 10.30 -3.84 -4.29
N VAL A 99 9.90 -3.26 -3.16
CA VAL A 99 8.56 -3.45 -2.56
C VAL A 99 7.92 -2.10 -2.33
N PRO A 100 6.58 -2.00 -2.44
CA PRO A 100 5.88 -0.80 -2.01
C PRO A 100 6.07 -0.61 -0.50
N CYS A 101 6.48 0.59 -0.12
CA CYS A 101 6.53 1.05 1.26
C CYS A 101 5.94 2.45 1.36
N ARG A 102 5.54 2.87 2.56
CA ARG A 102 4.93 4.18 2.76
C ARG A 102 5.69 5.01 3.78
N ARG A 103 5.76 6.32 3.57
CA ARG A 103 6.26 7.28 4.56
C ARG A 103 5.11 8.18 4.97
N GLN A 104 4.82 8.22 6.26
CA GLN A 104 3.81 9.15 6.77
C GLN A 104 4.38 10.57 6.72
N LEU A 105 3.66 11.50 6.08
CA LEU A 105 4.07 12.88 6.05
C LEU A 105 3.69 13.51 7.38
N GLN A 106 4.70 13.94 8.15
CA GLN A 106 4.46 14.76 9.32
C GLN A 106 4.17 16.18 8.84
N THR A 107 2.90 16.45 8.53
CA THR A 107 2.46 17.78 8.13
C THR A 107 2.63 18.71 9.32
N MET A 108 3.74 19.45 9.34
CA MET A 108 3.94 20.62 10.19
C MET A 108 3.05 21.74 9.64
N LEU A 109 1.73 21.68 9.88
CA LEU A 109 0.84 22.81 9.64
C LEU A 109 0.29 23.31 10.97
N ALA A 110 0.65 24.54 11.25
CA ALA A 110 0.13 25.39 12.30
C ALA A 110 -1.42 25.37 12.35
N GLY A 111 -1.97 25.36 13.57
CA GLY A 111 -3.33 25.83 13.85
C GLY A 111 -4.40 24.76 14.10
N ASN A 112 -4.62 24.45 15.39
CA ASN A 112 -5.90 24.19 16.07
C ASN A 112 -6.99 23.25 15.48
N LYS A 113 -6.72 22.43 14.48
CA LYS A 113 -7.54 21.22 14.21
C LYS A 113 -6.64 20.07 13.81
N THR A 114 -6.52 19.07 14.68
CA THR A 114 -5.93 17.76 14.37
C THR A 114 -6.83 17.04 13.38
N ILE A 115 -6.76 17.45 12.12
CA ILE A 115 -7.22 16.63 11.01
C ILE A 115 -6.04 15.72 10.70
N ASP A 116 -6.08 14.50 11.26
CA ASP A 116 -5.26 13.36 10.84
C ASP A 116 -5.60 13.02 9.39
N SER A 117 -5.21 13.90 8.47
CA SER A 117 -5.12 13.55 7.07
C SER A 117 -3.87 12.72 6.99
N GLY A 118 -4.01 11.40 7.20
CA GLY A 118 -2.99 10.36 7.04
C GLY A 118 -2.46 10.31 5.61
N ILE A 119 -1.88 11.43 5.15
CA ILE A 119 -1.27 11.61 3.85
C ILE A 119 0.07 10.88 3.96
N TYR A 120 0.11 9.71 3.35
CA TYR A 120 1.33 8.94 3.19
C TYR A 120 1.82 9.05 1.75
N ILE A 121 3.15 9.10 1.61
CA ILE A 121 3.80 9.08 0.30
C ILE A 121 4.18 7.63 0.01
N LYS A 122 3.73 7.11 -1.15
CA LYS A 122 4.16 5.80 -1.65
C LYS A 122 5.61 5.90 -2.12
N ARG A 123 6.43 4.95 -1.69
CA ARG A 123 7.84 4.80 -2.02
C ARG A 123 8.13 3.34 -2.36
N CYS A 124 9.31 3.07 -2.90
CA CYS A 124 9.77 1.74 -3.20
C CYS A 124 11.01 1.41 -2.37
N CYS A 125 10.95 0.36 -1.56
CA CYS A 125 12.04 -0.05 -0.69
C CYS A 125 12.77 -1.27 -1.29
N LYS A 126 14.10 -1.31 -1.18
CA LYS A 126 14.95 -2.43 -1.60
C LYS A 126 16.16 -2.59 -0.69
N GLY A 127 16.92 -3.67 -0.84
CA GLY A 127 18.15 -3.91 -0.07
C GLY A 127 18.10 -5.21 0.71
N PHE A 128 19.18 -5.50 1.43
CA PHE A 128 19.39 -6.78 2.08
C PHE A 128 18.26 -7.19 3.03
N CYS A 129 17.80 -6.27 3.89
CA CYS A 129 16.72 -6.56 4.84
C CYS A 129 15.38 -6.81 4.13
N ILE A 130 15.14 -6.11 3.01
CA ILE A 130 13.93 -6.28 2.21
C ILE A 130 13.91 -7.63 1.49
N ASP A 131 15.05 -8.07 0.97
CA ASP A 131 15.16 -9.37 0.30
C ASP A 131 14.98 -10.54 1.29
N ILE A 132 15.56 -10.43 2.48
CA ILE A 132 15.30 -11.38 3.57
C ILE A 132 13.83 -11.38 3.95
N LEU A 133 13.22 -10.21 4.15
CA LEU A 133 11.79 -10.10 4.48
C LEU A 133 10.91 -10.78 3.43
N LYS A 134 11.16 -10.52 2.13
CA LYS A 134 10.46 -11.19 1.02
C LYS A 134 10.59 -12.71 1.12
N LYS A 135 11.81 -13.22 1.39
CA LYS A 135 12.08 -14.65 1.46
C LYS A 135 11.37 -15.30 2.65
N ILE A 136 11.39 -14.66 3.81
CA ILE A 136 10.72 -15.10 5.03
C ILE A 136 9.19 -15.10 4.82
N ALA A 137 8.62 -14.02 4.29
CA ALA A 137 7.19 -13.92 4.02
C ALA A 137 6.72 -15.03 3.06
N LYS A 138 7.50 -15.32 2.01
CA LYS A 138 7.20 -16.43 1.08
C LYS A 138 7.30 -17.81 1.74
N HIS A 139 8.27 -18.03 2.61
CA HIS A 139 8.48 -19.32 3.26
C HIS A 139 7.45 -19.60 4.36
N VAL A 140 7.17 -18.60 5.20
CA VAL A 140 6.24 -18.70 6.34
C VAL A 140 4.78 -18.50 5.90
N LYS A 141 4.56 -17.87 4.74
CA LYS A 141 3.25 -17.57 4.14
C LYS A 141 2.42 -16.54 4.92
N PHE A 142 3.03 -15.43 5.34
CA PHE A 142 2.31 -14.27 5.86
C PHE A 142 2.33 -13.11 4.87
N THR A 143 1.46 -12.14 5.11
CA THR A 143 1.41 -10.87 4.40
C THR A 143 1.87 -9.75 5.32
N TYR A 144 2.42 -8.68 4.78
CA TYR A 144 2.93 -7.60 5.60
C TYR A 144 2.73 -6.26 4.93
N ASP A 145 2.67 -5.20 5.72
CA ASP A 145 2.76 -3.84 5.24
C ASP A 145 4.01 -3.11 5.71
N LEU A 146 4.79 -2.57 4.77
CA LEU A 146 6.05 -1.90 5.06
C LEU A 146 5.87 -0.39 5.14
N TYR A 147 6.32 0.22 6.23
CA TYR A 147 6.35 1.67 6.38
C TYR A 147 7.68 2.17 6.95
N LEU A 148 8.04 3.40 6.58
CA LEU A 148 9.23 4.08 7.07
C LEU A 148 8.91 4.81 8.37
N VAL A 149 9.79 4.66 9.35
CA VAL A 149 9.69 5.35 10.64
C VAL A 149 9.59 6.87 10.43
N THR A 150 8.62 7.48 11.10
CA THR A 150 8.22 8.87 10.84
C THR A 150 9.32 9.87 11.17
N ASN A 151 10.05 9.62 12.26
CA ASN A 151 11.08 10.52 12.77
C ASN A 151 12.50 10.20 12.27
N GLY A 152 12.67 9.17 11.44
CA GLY A 152 13.97 8.77 10.90
C GLY A 152 15.00 8.28 11.93
N LYS A 153 14.58 7.85 13.13
CA LYS A 153 15.48 7.42 14.21
C LYS A 153 15.22 5.96 14.60
N HIS A 154 16.28 5.21 14.88
CA HIS A 154 16.17 3.83 15.40
C HIS A 154 15.37 3.80 16.71
N GLY A 155 15.71 4.67 17.65
CA GLY A 155 15.00 4.81 18.91
C GLY A 155 15.93 5.09 20.06
N LYS A 156 15.43 5.88 20.99
CA LYS A 156 16.10 6.26 22.22
C LYS A 156 15.04 6.39 23.31
N LYS A 157 15.36 5.92 24.51
CA LYS A 157 14.51 6.14 25.68
C LYS A 157 14.73 7.56 26.19
N ILE A 158 13.67 8.36 26.17
CA ILE A 158 13.66 9.75 26.66
C ILE A 158 12.54 9.84 27.69
N ASN A 159 12.88 10.23 28.91
CA ASN A 159 11.92 10.39 30.02
C ASN A 159 11.02 9.16 30.24
N GLY A 160 11.60 7.96 30.16
CA GLY A 160 10.86 6.71 30.33
C GLY A 160 10.18 6.17 29.06
N THR A 161 10.01 7.00 28.03
CA THR A 161 9.29 6.64 26.79
C THR A 161 10.25 6.36 25.63
N TRP A 162 10.01 5.29 24.88
CA TRP A 162 10.76 4.99 23.66
C TRP A 162 10.25 5.82 22.49
N ASN A 163 11.17 6.41 21.73
CA ASN A 163 10.87 7.06 20.45
C ASN A 163 11.41 6.23 19.27
N GLY A 164 11.23 6.73 18.06
CA GLY A 164 11.78 6.10 16.86
C GLY A 164 11.07 4.82 16.48
N MET A 165 11.76 3.98 15.74
CA MET A 165 11.27 2.68 15.30
C MET A 165 10.75 1.85 16.49
N VAL A 166 11.50 1.83 17.60
CA VAL A 166 11.10 1.12 18.83
C VAL A 166 9.82 1.69 19.43
N GLY A 167 9.69 3.01 19.47
CA GLY A 167 8.48 3.68 19.99
C GLY A 167 7.23 3.35 19.16
N GLU A 168 7.37 3.31 17.83
CA GLU A 168 6.26 3.02 16.92
C GLU A 168 5.76 1.57 17.04
N VAL A 169 6.65 0.61 17.30
CA VAL A 169 6.26 -0.79 17.58
C VAL A 169 5.51 -0.89 18.90
N GLY A 170 6.03 -0.27 19.97
CA GLY A 170 5.41 -0.33 21.29
C GLY A 170 4.03 0.30 21.34
N LEU A 171 3.81 1.41 20.61
CA LEU A 171 2.51 2.09 20.53
C LEU A 171 1.44 1.24 19.81
N ARG A 172 1.82 0.49 18.79
CA ARG A 172 0.88 -0.30 17.97
C ARG A 172 0.59 -1.69 18.54
N SER A 173 1.44 -2.21 19.41
CA SER A 173 1.28 -3.54 20.01
C SER A 173 0.23 -3.60 21.14
N CYS A 174 -0.34 -2.47 21.57
CA CYS A 174 -1.33 -2.37 22.66
C CYS A 174 -2.74 -2.00 22.20
N SER A 175 -3.04 -2.05 20.89
CA SER A 175 -4.37 -1.78 20.33
C SER A 175 -5.07 -3.05 19.88
#